data_AF-A0A3D1J731-F1
#
_entry.id   AF-A0A3D1J731-F1
#
_cell.length_a   1.000
_cell.length_b   1.000
_cell.length_c   1.000
_cell.angle_alpha   90.00
_cell.angle_beta   90.00
_cell.angle_gamma   90.00
#
_symmetry.space_group_name_H-M   'P 1'
#
loop_
_entity.id
_entity.type
_entity.pdbx_description
1 polymer ?
#
loop_
_entity_poly.entity_id
_entity_poly.type
_entity_poly.pdbx_seq_one_letter_code
_entity_poly.pdbx_strand_id
1 'polypeptide(L)'
;MAESDLQALQDFFVANPDYFLVVNGMRPRADEARQEFEDCPPPEMPFDEVFVIGFADSAGRLLAMASVISNLLAEHVWHIGLFIVATSLHKSGTAAVLYAGLEAWLKERGA
;
A
#
# COMPACT_ATOMS: atom_id res chain seq x y z
N MET A 1 0.78 -7.13 6.03
CA MET A 1 0.97 -8.28 5.14
C MET A 1 2.27 -8.95 5.51
N ALA A 2 2.38 -10.25 5.28
CA ALA A 2 3.60 -11.02 5.45
C ALA A 2 4.17 -11.42 4.08
N GLU A 3 5.39 -11.97 4.06
CA GLU A 3 6.02 -12.45 2.83
C GLU A 3 5.18 -13.52 2.10
N SER A 4 4.40 -14.32 2.84
CA SER A 4 3.45 -15.29 2.27
C SER A 4 2.34 -14.64 1.43
N ASP A 5 2.09 -13.34 1.60
CA ASP A 5 1.04 -12.61 0.90
C ASP A 5 1.54 -11.95 -0.40
N LEU A 6 2.85 -12.04 -0.70
CA LEU A 6 3.44 -11.40 -1.88
C LEU A 6 2.79 -11.83 -3.20
N GLN A 7 2.43 -13.11 -3.33
CA GLN A 7 1.75 -13.58 -4.54
C GLN A 7 0.37 -12.93 -4.69
N ALA A 8 -0.39 -12.79 -3.61
CA ALA A 8 -1.70 -12.15 -3.64
C ALA A 8 -1.58 -10.65 -4.01
N LEU A 9 -0.55 -9.98 -3.49
CA LEU A 9 -0.24 -8.59 -3.85
C LEU A 9 0.14 -8.45 -5.33
N GLN A 10 0.97 -9.37 -5.83
CA GLN A 10 1.38 -9.38 -7.24
C GLN A 10 0.18 -9.59 -8.16
N ASP A 11 -0.70 -10.53 -7.83
CA ASP A 11 -1.92 -10.79 -8.59
C ASP A 11 -2.85 -9.56 -8.57
N PHE A 12 -2.94 -8.87 -7.43
CA PHE A 12 -3.67 -7.61 -7.32
C PHE A 12 -3.12 -6.52 -8.24
N PHE A 13 -1.79 -6.33 -8.30
CA PHE A 13 -1.17 -5.37 -9.22
C PHE A 13 -1.40 -5.72 -10.69
N VAL A 14 -1.25 -7.01 -11.06
CA VAL A 14 -1.50 -7.47 -12.43
C VAL A 14 -2.97 -7.26 -12.84
N ALA A 15 -3.91 -7.47 -11.91
CA ALA A 15 -5.33 -7.23 -12.14
C ALA A 15 -5.70 -5.74 -12.22
N ASN A 16 -4.88 -4.85 -11.63
CA ASN A 16 -5.13 -3.40 -11.55
C ASN A 16 -3.93 -2.60 -12.10
N PRO A 17 -3.64 -2.68 -13.42
CA PRO A 17 -2.40 -2.13 -13.99
C PRO A 17 -2.39 -0.61 -14.16
N ASP A 18 -3.53 0.07 -13.99
CA ASP A 18 -3.70 1.48 -14.37
C ASP A 18 -2.72 2.41 -13.66
N TYR A 19 -2.47 2.21 -12.36
CA TYR A 19 -1.49 2.99 -11.60
C TYR A 19 -0.10 2.90 -12.25
N PHE A 20 0.39 1.68 -12.50
CA PHE A 20 1.71 1.45 -13.07
C PHE A 20 1.83 1.99 -14.49
N LEU A 21 0.76 1.89 -15.29
CA LEU A 21 0.73 2.47 -16.63
C LEU A 21 0.81 4.00 -16.59
N VAL A 22 0.14 4.64 -15.63
CA VAL A 22 0.16 6.11 -15.49
C VAL A 22 1.51 6.59 -14.96
N VAL A 23 2.08 5.93 -13.95
CA VAL A 23 3.30 6.39 -13.26
C VAL A 23 4.57 5.95 -13.98
N ASN A 24 4.62 4.70 -14.45
CA ASN A 24 5.82 4.09 -15.02
C ASN A 24 5.73 3.88 -16.55
N GLY A 25 4.57 4.13 -17.16
CA GLY A 25 4.34 3.88 -18.58
C GLY A 25 4.27 2.40 -18.97
N MET A 26 4.27 1.49 -18.00
CA MET A 26 4.34 0.04 -18.21
C MET A 26 3.46 -0.70 -17.22
N ARG A 27 3.08 -1.94 -17.56
CA ARG A 27 2.39 -2.85 -16.64
C ARG A 27 3.31 -3.21 -15.45
N PRO A 28 2.73 -3.64 -14.30
CA PRO A 28 3.53 -4.11 -13.18
C PRO A 28 4.49 -5.23 -13.61
N ARG A 29 5.73 -5.18 -13.10
CA ARG A 29 6.73 -6.23 -13.33
C ARG A 29 6.37 -7.49 -12.54
N ALA A 30 7.03 -8.59 -12.85
CA ALA A 30 6.78 -9.88 -12.18
C ALA A 30 7.18 -9.90 -10.70
N ASP A 31 8.04 -8.97 -10.28
CA ASP A 31 8.59 -8.80 -8.94
C ASP A 31 8.12 -7.50 -8.27
N GLU A 32 7.11 -6.82 -8.83
CA GLU A 32 6.63 -5.52 -8.33
C GLU A 32 6.19 -5.59 -6.86
N ALA A 33 5.47 -6.64 -6.48
CA ALA A 33 5.06 -6.84 -5.08
C ALA A 33 6.24 -7.03 -4.12
N ARG A 34 7.31 -7.69 -4.57
CA ARG A 34 8.53 -7.85 -3.76
C ARG A 34 9.25 -6.52 -3.61
N GLN A 35 9.37 -5.75 -4.70
CA GLN A 35 10.00 -4.44 -4.65
C GLN A 35 9.24 -3.49 -3.73
N GLU A 36 7.90 -3.47 -3.77
CA GLU A 36 7.09 -2.67 -2.83
C GLU A 36 7.27 -3.13 -1.38
N PHE A 37 7.39 -4.44 -1.14
CA PHE A 37 7.55 -4.98 0.22
C PHE A 37 8.94 -4.73 0.82
N GLU A 38 9.96 -4.65 -0.04
CA GLU A 38 11.34 -4.37 0.33
C GLU A 38 11.68 -2.87 0.26
N ASP A 39 10.76 -2.04 -0.23
CA ASP A 39 10.98 -0.60 -0.37
C ASP A 39 11.19 0.05 1.00
N CYS A 40 12.30 0.77 1.12
CA CYS A 40 12.71 1.42 2.34
C CYS A 40 13.26 2.81 2.00
N PRO A 41 13.05 3.81 2.88
CA PRO A 41 13.70 5.10 2.76
C PRO A 41 15.23 4.98 2.62
N PRO A 42 15.88 5.95 1.96
CA PRO A 42 17.33 6.04 1.93
C PRO A 42 17.93 6.04 3.34
N PRO A 43 19.18 5.52 3.52
CA PRO A 43 19.80 5.39 4.85
C PRO A 43 19.90 6.68 5.67
N GLU A 44 19.92 7.84 5.02
CA GLU A 44 19.95 9.16 5.65
C GLU A 44 18.60 9.61 6.23
N MET A 45 17.52 8.91 5.92
CA MET A 45 16.17 9.22 6.41
C MET A 45 15.80 8.27 7.55
N PRO A 46 15.90 8.69 8.83
CA PRO A 46 15.47 7.85 9.94
C PRO A 46 13.96 7.58 9.87
N PHE A 47 13.57 6.36 10.24
CA PHE A 47 12.20 5.88 10.40
C PHE A 47 12.20 4.70 11.37
N ASP A 48 11.03 4.32 11.88
CA ASP A 48 10.92 3.18 12.81
C ASP A 48 10.52 1.89 12.10
N GLU A 49 9.39 1.89 11.38
CA GLU A 49 8.83 0.70 10.73
C GLU A 49 8.26 1.03 9.34
N VAL A 50 8.34 0.04 8.43
CA VAL A 50 7.63 0.04 7.15
C VAL A 50 6.49 -0.98 7.24
N PHE A 51 5.30 -0.57 6.81
CA PHE A 51 4.11 -1.41 6.77
C PHE A 51 3.60 -1.53 5.34
N VAL A 52 3.36 -2.77 4.91
CA VAL A 52 2.48 -3.04 3.76
C VAL A 52 1.17 -3.59 4.28
N ILE A 53 0.10 -2.85 4.04
CA ILE A 53 -1.25 -3.12 4.55
C ILE A 53 -2.13 -3.55 3.38
N GLY A 54 -2.79 -4.69 3.51
CA GLY A 54 -3.75 -5.20 2.53
C GLY A 54 -5.17 -5.08 3.08
N PHE A 55 -6.10 -4.59 2.26
CA PHE A 55 -7.53 -4.57 2.56
C PHE A 55 -8.18 -5.68 1.75
N ALA A 56 -8.77 -6.67 2.42
CA ALA A 56 -9.37 -7.83 1.75
C ALA A 56 -10.88 -7.92 2.00
N ASP A 57 -11.60 -8.52 1.04
CA ASP A 57 -12.98 -8.93 1.24
C ASP A 57 -13.09 -10.18 2.14
N SER A 58 -14.32 -10.60 2.44
CA SER A 58 -14.59 -11.79 3.25
C SER A 58 -14.08 -13.11 2.64
N ALA A 59 -13.74 -13.11 1.35
CA ALA A 59 -13.15 -14.24 0.64
C ALA A 59 -11.62 -14.16 0.57
N GLY A 60 -11.00 -13.15 1.19
CA GLY A 60 -9.55 -12.95 1.21
C GLY A 60 -8.99 -12.30 -0.05
N ARG A 61 -9.84 -11.77 -0.95
CA ARG A 61 -9.36 -11.08 -2.16
C ARG A 61 -9.01 -9.64 -1.82
N LEU A 62 -7.83 -9.19 -2.26
CA LEU A 62 -7.41 -7.81 -2.05
C LEU A 62 -8.29 -6.83 -2.85
N LEU A 63 -8.85 -5.86 -2.13
CA LEU A 63 -9.60 -4.73 -2.66
C LEU A 63 -8.74 -3.46 -2.74
N ALA A 64 -7.72 -3.36 -1.89
CA ALA A 64 -6.77 -2.26 -1.86
C ALA A 64 -5.48 -2.66 -1.13
N MET A 65 -4.44 -1.85 -1.28
CA MET A 65 -3.23 -1.91 -0.47
C MET A 65 -2.74 -0.50 -0.11
N ALA A 66 -1.96 -0.40 0.98
CA ALA A 66 -1.22 0.80 1.33
C ALA A 66 0.21 0.45 1.77
N SER A 67 1.20 1.27 1.40
CA SER A 67 2.52 1.29 2.03
C SER A 67 2.65 2.51 2.94
N VAL A 68 3.16 2.27 4.15
CA VAL A 68 3.25 3.28 5.21
C VAL A 68 4.62 3.21 5.88
N ILE A 69 5.19 4.36 6.20
CA ILE A 69 6.44 4.48 6.95
C ILE A 69 6.16 5.30 8.22
N SER A 70 6.50 4.77 9.39
CA SER A 70 6.29 5.47 10.68
C SER A 70 7.48 6.33 11.07
N ASN A 71 7.17 7.47 11.71
CA ASN A 71 8.15 8.42 12.26
C ASN A 71 9.27 8.79 11.27
N LEU A 72 8.90 8.96 10.00
CA LEU A 72 9.82 9.32 8.93
C LEU A 72 10.34 10.74 9.17
N LEU A 73 11.65 10.85 9.37
CA LEU A 73 12.41 12.09 9.68
C LEU A 73 12.12 12.71 11.06
N ALA A 74 10.93 12.52 11.63
CA ALA A 74 10.55 13.06 12.93
C ALA A 74 9.47 12.20 13.62
N GLU A 75 9.46 12.23 14.94
CA GLU A 75 8.40 11.61 15.75
C GLU A 75 7.02 12.14 15.34
N HIS A 76 6.05 11.25 15.30
CA HIS A 76 4.65 11.51 14.91
C HIS A 76 4.47 11.96 13.45
N VAL A 77 5.52 11.94 12.63
CA VAL A 77 5.40 12.19 11.18
C VAL A 77 5.37 10.86 10.44
N TRP A 78 4.19 10.47 9.98
CA TRP A 78 3.98 9.23 9.23
C TRP A 78 3.75 9.53 7.76
N HIS A 79 4.22 8.64 6.89
CA HIS A 79 4.13 8.79 5.44
C HIS A 79 3.34 7.62 4.84
N ILE A 80 2.33 7.92 4.03
CA ILE A 80 1.69 6.94 3.16
C ILE A 80 2.37 7.07 1.80
N GLY A 81 3.18 6.08 1.43
CA GLY A 81 3.93 6.08 0.16
C GLY A 81 3.04 5.75 -1.02
N LEU A 82 2.28 4.67 -0.89
CA LEU A 82 1.33 4.22 -1.91
C LEU A 82 -0.01 3.88 -1.28
N PHE A 83 -1.09 4.21 -1.98
CA PHE A 83 -2.44 3.71 -1.69
C PHE A 83 -3.16 3.43 -3.01
N ILE A 84 -3.41 2.15 -3.29
CA ILE A 84 -4.10 1.70 -4.51
C ILE A 84 -5.37 0.95 -4.11
N VAL A 85 -6.47 1.28 -4.76
CA VAL A 85 -7.74 0.54 -4.68
C VAL A 85 -7.96 -0.15 -6.02
N ALA A 86 -8.61 -1.31 -6.02
CA ALA A 86 -8.94 -2.03 -7.24
C ALA A 86 -9.70 -1.09 -8.21
N THR A 87 -9.28 -1.07 -9.48
CA THR A 87 -9.83 -0.18 -10.51
C THR A 87 -11.34 -0.33 -10.64
N SER A 88 -11.86 -1.55 -10.48
CA SER A 88 -13.30 -1.86 -10.53
C SER A 88 -14.12 -1.17 -9.42
N LEU A 89 -13.47 -0.72 -8.34
CA LEU A 89 -14.08 -0.01 -7.22
C LEU A 89 -13.87 1.50 -7.32
N HIS A 90 -13.25 2.01 -8.38
CA HIS A 90 -13.16 3.45 -8.58
C HIS A 90 -14.57 4.04 -8.77
N LYS A 91 -14.77 5.25 -8.23
CA LYS A 91 -16.06 5.97 -8.24
C LYS A 91 -17.20 5.31 -7.45
N SER A 92 -16.94 4.22 -6.70
CA SER A 92 -17.94 3.62 -5.81
C SER A 92 -18.02 4.27 -4.43
N GLY A 93 -17.00 5.06 -4.06
CA GLY A 93 -16.80 5.56 -2.69
C GLY A 93 -15.99 4.63 -1.78
N THR A 94 -15.65 3.41 -2.24
CA THR A 94 -14.87 2.45 -1.43
C THR A 94 -13.52 3.01 -0.98
N ALA A 95 -12.82 3.75 -1.85
CA ALA A 95 -11.54 4.36 -1.50
C ALA A 95 -11.64 5.27 -0.27
N ALA A 96 -12.70 6.08 -0.17
CA ALA A 96 -12.89 6.99 0.96
C ALA A 96 -13.10 6.23 2.27
N VAL A 97 -13.87 5.13 2.24
CA VAL A 97 -14.10 4.29 3.42
C VAL A 97 -12.82 3.61 3.89
N LEU A 98 -12.06 3.02 2.96
CA LEU A 98 -10.80 2.34 3.29
C LEU A 98 -9.75 3.33 3.79
N TYR A 99 -9.65 4.50 3.16
CA TYR A 99 -8.71 5.54 3.55
C TYR A 99 -9.04 6.12 4.94
N ALA A 100 -10.31 6.34 5.26
CA ALA A 100 -10.71 6.78 6.60
C ALA A 100 -10.35 5.74 7.68
N GLY A 101 -10.49 4.44 7.36
CA GLY A 101 -10.04 3.36 8.24
C GLY A 101 -8.52 3.34 8.42
N LEU A 102 -7.77 3.56 7.34
CA LEU A 102 -6.31 3.71 7.39
C LEU A 102 -5.90 4.89 8.28
N GLU A 103 -6.50 6.07 8.09
CA GLU A 103 -6.21 7.25 8.91
C GLU A 103 -6.50 7.02 10.40
N ALA A 104 -7.61 6.35 10.72
CA ALA A 104 -7.93 6.00 12.11
C ALA A 104 -6.86 5.10 12.72
N TRP A 105 -6.45 4.06 11.98
CA TRP A 105 -5.38 3.14 12.39
C TRP A 105 -4.03 3.86 12.58
N LEU A 106 -3.70 4.82 11.71
CA LEU A 106 -2.48 5.62 11.81
C LEU A 106 -2.49 6.47 13.09
N LYS A 107 -3.59 7.18 13.36
CA LYS A 107 -3.75 8.02 14.56
C LYS A 107 -3.68 7.22 15.85
N GLU A 108 -4.31 6.04 15.87
CA GLU A 108 -4.24 5.12 17.02
C GLU A 108 -2.81 4.64 17.33
N ARG A 109 -1.92 4.67 16.33
CA ARG A 109 -0.51 4.27 16.44
C ARG A 109 0.45 5.43 16.66
N GLY A 110 -0.06 6.65 16.76
CA GLY A 110 0.74 7.83 17.08
C GLY A 110 1.25 8.60 15.86
N ALA A 111 0.56 8.51 14.71
CA ALA A 111 0.61 9.56 13.69
C ALA A 111 -0.13 10.83 14.13
#